data_AF-A0AAN1LHR9-F1
#
_entry.id   AF-A0AAN1LHR9-F1
#
_cell.length_a   1.000
_cell.length_b   1.000
_cell.length_c   1.000
_cell.angle_alpha   90.00
_cell.angle_beta   90.00
_cell.angle_gamma   90.00
#
_symmetry.space_group_name_H-M   'P 1'
#
loop_
_entity.id
_entity.type
_entity.pdbx_description
1 polymer ?
#
loop_
_entity_poly.entity_id
_entity_poly.type
_entity_poly.pdbx_seq_one_letter_code
_entity_poly.pdbx_strand_id
1 'polypeptide(L)'
;MSIDQLCMKQECWALEMLGRVGALTQCPHHEGAYVDEGVDEANIYKYAAGAYKKSNGGHPFENFKEMTDAVKGAYEEHGGNDVCPLCFKRVDD
;
A
#
# COMPACT_ATOMS: atom_id res chain seq x y z
N MET A 1 -12.30 18.44 -9.95
CA MET A 1 -12.03 17.72 -8.68
C MET A 1 -10.91 18.47 -8.00
N SER A 2 -10.99 18.68 -6.70
CA SER A 2 -9.91 19.32 -5.94
C SER A 2 -8.68 18.40 -5.93
N ILE A 3 -7.48 18.98 -5.96
CA ILE A 3 -6.19 18.26 -5.97
C ILE A 3 -6.09 17.25 -4.81
N ASP A 4 -6.64 17.64 -3.66
CA ASP A 4 -6.75 16.84 -2.43
C ASP A 4 -7.48 15.50 -2.62
N GLN A 5 -8.59 15.49 -3.38
CA GLN A 5 -9.35 14.26 -3.64
C GLN A 5 -8.63 13.29 -4.57
N LEU A 6 -7.71 13.79 -5.39
CA LEU A 6 -6.92 12.94 -6.28
C LEU A 6 -5.83 12.22 -5.49
N CYS A 7 -5.10 12.96 -4.66
CA CYS A 7 -4.06 12.42 -3.76
C CYS A 7 -4.61 11.30 -2.87
N MET A 8 -5.74 11.56 -2.20
CA MET A 8 -6.40 10.57 -1.35
C MET A 8 -6.78 9.27 -2.10
N LYS A 9 -7.25 9.38 -3.34
CA LYS A 9 -7.61 8.21 -4.16
C LYS A 9 -6.38 7.43 -4.59
N GLN A 10 -5.31 8.15 -4.94
CA GLN A 10 -4.02 7.58 -5.33
C GLN A 10 -3.41 6.78 -4.18
N GLU A 11 -3.37 7.35 -2.99
CA GLU A 11 -2.89 6.69 -1.77
C GLU A 11 -3.75 5.47 -1.41
N CYS A 12 -5.08 5.60 -1.46
CA CYS A 12 -5.98 4.48 -1.18
C CYS A 12 -5.78 3.31 -2.17
N TRP A 13 -5.59 3.62 -3.45
CA TRP A 13 -5.29 2.58 -4.46
C TRP A 13 -3.92 1.93 -4.22
N ALA A 14 -2.91 2.74 -3.88
CA ALA A 14 -1.57 2.26 -3.57
C ALA A 14 -1.58 1.29 -2.38
N LEU A 15 -2.25 1.66 -1.29
CA LEU A 15 -2.44 0.79 -0.12
C LEU A 15 -3.15 -0.52 -0.47
N GLU A 16 -4.21 -0.46 -1.29
CA GLU A 16 -4.88 -1.68 -1.75
C GLU A 16 -3.94 -2.58 -2.55
N MET A 17 -3.09 -2.02 -3.43
CA MET A 17 -2.12 -2.81 -4.18
C MET A 17 -1.03 -3.42 -3.28
N LEU A 18 -0.56 -2.66 -2.28
CA LEU A 18 0.40 -3.14 -1.27
C LEU A 18 -0.17 -4.31 -0.46
N GLY A 19 -1.45 -4.23 -0.10
CA GLY A 19 -2.18 -5.33 0.52
C GLY A 19 -2.33 -6.54 -0.39
N ARG A 20 -2.66 -6.32 -1.66
CA ARG A 20 -2.87 -7.42 -2.63
C ARG A 20 -1.58 -8.14 -3.04
N VAL A 21 -0.47 -7.42 -3.17
CA VAL A 21 0.83 -8.02 -3.49
C VAL A 21 1.42 -8.76 -2.30
N GLY A 22 0.84 -8.60 -1.10
CA GLY A 22 1.34 -9.17 0.15
C GLY A 22 2.58 -8.46 0.66
N ALA A 23 2.81 -7.20 0.25
CA ALA A 23 3.89 -6.40 0.84
C ALA A 23 3.52 -5.92 2.23
N LEU A 24 2.26 -5.52 2.39
CA LEU A 24 1.68 -5.10 3.64
C LEU A 24 0.48 -5.98 3.95
N THR A 25 0.62 -6.92 4.87
CA THR A 25 -0.48 -7.77 5.30
C THR A 25 -1.25 -7.06 6.42
N GLN A 26 -2.55 -6.82 6.20
CA GLN A 26 -3.40 -6.26 7.25
C GLN A 26 -3.55 -7.25 8.40
N CYS A 27 -3.40 -6.77 9.63
CA CYS A 27 -3.57 -7.62 10.80
C CYS A 27 -5.05 -8.03 10.95
N PRO A 28 -5.37 -9.33 11.10
CA PRO A 28 -6.75 -9.80 11.24
C PRO A 28 -7.43 -9.35 12.55
N HIS A 29 -6.64 -8.94 13.55
CA HIS A 29 -7.14 -8.50 14.85
C HIS A 29 -7.25 -6.98 14.99
N HIS A 30 -6.57 -6.22 14.12
CA HIS A 30 -6.49 -4.77 14.19
C HIS A 30 -6.67 -4.17 12.81
N GLU A 31 -7.89 -3.70 12.54
CA GLU A 31 -8.21 -2.97 11.32
C GLU A 31 -7.37 -1.68 11.25
N GLY A 32 -6.77 -1.44 10.08
CA GLY A 32 -5.85 -0.33 9.84
C GLY A 32 -4.40 -0.56 10.30
N ALA A 33 -4.08 -1.71 10.92
CA ALA A 33 -2.70 -2.09 11.18
C ALA A 33 -2.16 -2.96 10.05
N TYR A 34 -1.04 -2.54 9.48
CA TYR A 34 -0.33 -3.26 8.42
C TYR A 34 0.98 -3.82 8.96
N VAL A 35 1.33 -5.00 8.48
CA VAL A 35 2.56 -5.71 8.82
C VAL A 35 3.35 -5.89 7.54
N ASP A 36 4.60 -5.47 7.58
CA ASP A 36 5.54 -5.63 6.48
C ASP A 36 5.99 -7.10 6.39
N GLU A 37 5.76 -7.74 5.24
CA GLU A 37 6.20 -9.12 5.02
C GLU A 37 7.60 -9.19 4.37
N GLY A 38 8.30 -8.06 4.24
CA GLY A 38 9.62 -7.99 3.64
C GLY A 38 9.63 -8.23 2.13
N VAL A 39 8.55 -7.86 1.43
CA VAL A 39 8.48 -7.98 -0.02
C VAL A 39 9.35 -6.91 -0.68
N ASP A 40 10.23 -7.35 -1.58
CA ASP A 40 11.04 -6.44 -2.40
C ASP A 40 10.17 -5.38 -3.08
N GLU A 41 10.54 -4.11 -2.90
CA GLU A 41 9.88 -2.97 -3.57
C GLU A 41 9.75 -3.21 -5.08
N ALA A 42 10.75 -3.84 -5.71
CA ALA A 42 10.72 -4.20 -7.13
C ALA A 42 9.54 -5.11 -7.51
N ASN A 43 9.15 -6.04 -6.63
CA ASN A 43 7.96 -6.88 -6.83
C ASN A 43 6.67 -6.09 -6.64
N ILE A 44 6.64 -5.19 -5.66
CA ILE A 44 5.52 -4.27 -5.43
C ILE A 44 5.26 -3.44 -6.68
N TYR A 45 6.29 -2.75 -7.19
CA TYR A 45 6.16 -1.94 -8.39
C TYR A 45 5.78 -2.77 -9.61
N LYS A 46 6.31 -3.98 -9.78
CA LYS A 46 5.90 -4.89 -10.88
C LYS A 46 4.41 -5.23 -10.79
N TYR A 47 3.92 -5.52 -9.60
CA TYR A 47 2.51 -5.85 -9.39
C TYR A 47 1.63 -4.63 -9.64
N ALA A 48 1.96 -3.48 -9.06
CA ALA A 48 1.27 -2.22 -9.28
C ALA A 48 1.27 -1.80 -10.75
N ALA A 49 2.39 -2.01 -11.47
CA ALA A 49 2.50 -1.80 -12.91
C ALA A 49 1.55 -2.70 -13.71
N GLY A 50 1.47 -3.98 -13.33
CA GLY A 50 0.57 -4.95 -13.92
C GLY A 50 -0.89 -4.55 -13.70
N ALA A 51 -1.24 -4.15 -12.47
CA ALA A 51 -2.57 -3.67 -12.11
C ALA A 51 -2.92 -2.37 -12.85
N TYR A 52 -2.01 -1.40 -12.89
CA TYR A 52 -2.15 -0.15 -13.64
C TYR A 52 -2.47 -0.43 -15.12
N LYS A 53 -1.68 -1.28 -15.77
CA LYS A 53 -1.91 -1.66 -17.17
C LYS A 53 -3.22 -2.43 -17.38
N LYS A 54 -3.57 -3.32 -16.45
CA LYS A 54 -4.77 -4.16 -16.52
C LYS A 54 -6.05 -3.38 -16.21
N SER A 55 -5.96 -2.33 -15.40
CA SER A 55 -7.11 -1.49 -15.00
C SER A 55 -7.66 -0.62 -16.14
N ASN A 56 -6.98 -0.50 -17.29
CA ASN A 56 -7.48 0.16 -18.51
C ASN A 56 -8.16 1.52 -18.25
N GLY A 57 -7.57 2.37 -17.39
CA GLY A 57 -8.10 3.67 -16.97
C GLY A 57 -8.91 3.67 -15.66
N GLY A 58 -9.10 2.52 -15.01
CA GLY A 58 -9.73 2.39 -13.69
C GLY A 58 -8.82 2.76 -12.51
N HIS A 59 -7.78 3.55 -12.75
CA HIS A 59 -6.84 4.00 -11.72
C HIS A 59 -6.83 5.54 -11.64
N PRO A 60 -6.58 6.13 -10.47
CA PRO A 60 -6.60 7.59 -10.27
C PRO A 60 -5.32 8.30 -10.73
N PHE A 61 -4.36 7.58 -11.32
CA PHE A 61 -3.08 8.14 -11.76
C PHE A 61 -3.11 8.62 -13.20
N GLU A 62 -2.56 9.80 -13.45
CA GLU A 62 -2.38 10.30 -14.81
C GLU A 62 -1.14 9.68 -15.45
N ASN A 63 -0.06 9.52 -14.66
CA ASN A 63 1.22 9.00 -15.11
C ASN A 63 1.72 7.86 -14.25
N PHE A 64 2.54 7.00 -14.86
CA PHE A 64 3.18 5.88 -14.16
C PHE A 64 4.09 6.34 -13.01
N LYS A 65 4.68 7.54 -13.14
CA LYS A 65 5.49 8.16 -12.08
C LYS A 65 4.67 8.42 -10.83
N GLU A 66 3.46 8.98 -10.96
CA GLU A 66 2.59 9.25 -9.81
C GLU A 66 2.16 7.96 -9.12
N MET A 67 1.87 6.91 -9.90
CA MET A 67 1.57 5.59 -9.35
C MET A 67 2.73 5.03 -8.54
N THR A 68 3.95 5.13 -9.07
CA THR A 68 5.15 4.66 -8.39
C THR A 68 5.40 5.46 -7.11
N ASP A 69 5.25 6.79 -7.17
CA ASP A 69 5.45 7.69 -6.04
C ASP A 69 4.45 7.43 -4.91
N ALA A 70 3.17 7.26 -5.24
CA ALA A 70 2.14 6.93 -4.25
C ALA A 70 2.33 5.55 -3.61
N VAL A 71 2.69 4.54 -4.41
CA VAL A 71 3.02 3.19 -3.90
C VAL A 71 4.24 3.23 -3.00
N LYS A 72 5.27 3.98 -3.38
CA LYS A 72 6.47 4.18 -2.59
C LYS A 72 6.16 4.88 -1.27
N GLY A 73 5.43 6.00 -1.31
CA GLY A 73 5.03 6.75 -0.12
C GLY A 73 4.22 5.91 0.86
N ALA A 74 3.22 5.18 0.37
CA ALA A 74 2.43 4.28 1.21
C ALA A 74 3.27 3.13 1.81
N TYR A 75 4.22 2.57 1.05
CA TYR A 75 5.12 1.55 1.58
C TYR A 75 6.14 2.12 2.58
N GLU A 76 6.66 3.32 2.37
CA GLU A 76 7.57 3.96 3.33
C GLU A 76 6.84 4.40 4.62
N GLU A 77 5.55 4.76 4.52
CA GLU A 77 4.74 5.17 5.68
C GLU A 77 4.28 3.99 6.54
N HIS A 78 3.92 2.86 5.90
CA HIS A 78 3.38 1.68 6.59
C HIS A 78 4.34 0.51 6.68
N GLY A 79 5.39 0.49 5.87
CA GLY A 79 6.43 -0.55 5.86
C GLY A 79 7.46 -0.35 6.96
N GLY A 80 8.29 -1.38 7.15
CA GLY A 80 9.32 -1.40 8.21
C GLY A 80 8.78 -1.82 9.58
N ASN A 81 7.58 -2.41 9.63
CA ASN A 81 6.99 -2.90 10.85
C ASN A 81 6.66 -4.40 10.70
N ASP A 82 7.64 -5.25 11.05
CA ASP A 82 7.60 -6.72 10.89
C ASP A 82 6.49 -7.40 11.70
N VAL A 83 5.93 -6.73 12.71
CA VAL A 83 4.88 -7.27 13.57
C VAL A 83 3.82 -6.22 13.82
N CYS A 84 2.54 -6.61 13.90
CA CYS A 84 1.48 -5.69 14.29
C CYS A 84 1.77 -5.14 15.71
N PRO A 85 1.96 -3.82 15.88
CA PRO A 85 2.41 -3.25 17.15
C PRO A 85 1.31 -3.33 18.21
N LEU A 86 0.05 -3.34 17.77
CA LEU A 86 -1.12 -3.53 18.63
C LEU A 86 -1.25 -4.98 19.12
N CYS A 87 -0.90 -5.97 18.29
CA CYS A 87 -0.83 -7.36 18.74
C CYS A 87 0.32 -7.57 19.74
N PHE A 88 1.49 -6.99 19.44
CA PHE A 88 2.65 -7.08 20.32
C PHE A 88 2.36 -6.49 21.71
N LYS A 89 1.71 -5.31 21.75
CA LYS A 89 1.35 -4.62 23.00
C LYS A 89 0.33 -5.38 23.86
N ARG A 90 -0.43 -6.32 23.28
CA ARG A 90 -1.46 -7.10 23.97
C ARG A 90 -0.92 -8.38 24.63
N VAL A 91 0.32 -8.77 24.35
CA VAL A 91 0.98 -9.93 24.99
C VAL A 91 1.57 -9.56 26.37
N ASP A 92 1.72 -8.27 26.65
CA ASP A 92 2.33 -7.73 27.88
C ASP A 92 1.31 -7.35 28.98
N ASP A 93 0.03 -7.72 28.83
CA ASP A 93 -1.05 -7.55 29.86
C ASP A 93 -1.63 -8.91 30.24
#